data_AF-A0A958WEV4-F1
#
_entry.id   AF-A0A958WEV4-F1
#
_cell.length_a   1.000
_cell.length_b   1.000
_cell.length_c   1.000
_cell.angle_alpha   90.00
_cell.angle_beta   90.00
_cell.angle_gamma   90.00
#
_symmetry.space_group_name_H-M   'P 1'
#
loop_
_entity.id
_entity.type
_entity.pdbx_description
1 polymer ?
#
loop_
_entity_poly.entity_id
_entity_poly.type
_entity_poly.pdbx_seq_one_letter_code
_entity_poly.pdbx_strand_id
1 'polypeptide(L)'
;MFRTKSLLVMLLLTTTVVEHYGQDTNIHDRNKIVIRNRSGFSSFDVEVRGKVELTDDDKDIKSMSPDGYLEVRKTVFGSRRALVISPDGGGLKKEYYEGRTKVAFEPAGRQWMAEILPELVRSTTIGAESRVERFFKKGGAPAVMGEIERLESNYVKSYYANLLMKQPIGPREYPGIIDRMAETMDSNYYLAGFLKKNMGVFIKSNQALVAAFRATSGMDSDHYKTEVIKTGLGTDPIPLDAVKIILESAGTMDSDHYKTEVLTSLLGQAKLNDDIMGEMINTTRTIDSDYYRSVVLKKALDKKGLSNTSFQKALESINDIDSDHYKTEVLTSLLQEPIPNDLQVRLISITGSIDSDHYSTMVLEEMLKNQSVDDQVFYQLISQASTRESDFYASEVLKYALSKDLDDSKLIALLNAAGHIGSDYYLSSILIEAAPKVKNATVRKAYESAARNIDSETYYGRAMKALIN
;
A
#
# COMPACT_ATOMS: atom_id res chain seq x y z
N MET A 1 44.80 32.23 -52.03
CA MET A 1 43.74 31.20 -52.12
C MET A 1 43.48 30.65 -50.73
N PHE A 2 42.76 31.39 -49.89
CA PHE A 2 42.32 30.93 -48.56
C PHE A 2 40.89 31.44 -48.37
N ARG A 3 39.92 30.51 -48.42
CA ARG A 3 38.51 30.76 -48.12
C ARG A 3 38.26 30.39 -46.66
N THR A 4 37.99 31.38 -45.82
CA THR A 4 37.37 31.22 -44.52
C THR A 4 35.89 30.84 -44.73
N LYS A 5 35.52 29.61 -44.36
CA LYS A 5 34.11 29.22 -44.21
C LYS A 5 33.75 29.39 -42.74
N SER A 6 32.91 30.39 -42.46
CA SER A 6 32.19 30.52 -41.18
C SER A 6 31.19 29.36 -41.09
N LEU A 7 31.35 28.47 -40.11
CA LEU A 7 30.35 27.45 -39.79
C LEU A 7 29.40 28.05 -38.74
N LEU A 8 28.23 28.51 -39.18
CA LEU A 8 27.12 28.85 -38.31
C LEU A 8 26.42 27.54 -37.93
N VAL A 9 26.67 27.03 -36.71
CA VAL A 9 25.96 25.88 -36.16
C VAL A 9 24.58 26.36 -35.72
N MET A 10 23.56 26.08 -36.52
CA MET A 10 22.17 26.32 -36.19
C MET A 10 21.67 25.17 -35.32
N LEU A 11 21.64 25.39 -34.00
CA LEU A 11 21.10 24.47 -33.02
C LEU A 11 19.56 24.42 -33.19
N LEU A 12 19.05 23.44 -33.93
CA LEU A 12 17.63 23.13 -34.01
C LEU A 12 17.22 22.43 -32.70
N LEU A 13 16.79 23.22 -31.72
CA LEU A 13 15.97 22.77 -30.61
C LEU A 13 14.63 22.28 -31.16
N THR A 14 14.50 20.97 -31.38
CA THR A 14 13.19 20.34 -31.56
C THR A 14 12.49 20.34 -30.20
N THR A 15 11.79 21.43 -29.87
CA THR A 15 10.79 21.41 -28.81
C THR A 15 9.66 20.50 -29.28
N THR A 16 9.60 19.28 -28.76
CA THR A 16 8.37 18.49 -28.76
C THR A 16 7.35 19.28 -27.97
N VAL A 17 6.46 19.99 -28.66
CA VAL A 17 5.26 20.56 -28.04
C VAL A 17 4.41 19.36 -27.67
N VAL A 18 4.40 19.01 -26.38
CA VAL A 18 3.39 18.12 -25.83
C VAL A 18 2.09 18.89 -25.91
N GLU A 19 1.28 18.63 -26.95
CA GLU A 19 -0.09 19.12 -26.99
C GLU A 19 -0.85 18.47 -25.83
N HIS A 20 -1.16 19.28 -24.81
CA HIS A 20 -2.01 18.85 -23.70
C HIS A 20 -3.43 18.70 -24.23
N TYR A 21 -3.83 17.46 -24.56
CA TYR A 21 -5.19 17.13 -24.95
C TYR A 21 -6.13 17.20 -23.74
N GLY A 22 -6.84 18.32 -23.59
CA GLY A 22 -7.94 18.42 -22.62
C GLY A 22 -9.19 17.74 -23.17
N GLN A 23 -9.46 16.51 -22.73
CA GLN A 23 -10.69 15.78 -23.05
C GLN A 23 -11.67 15.86 -21.87
N ASP A 24 -12.71 16.69 -22.02
CA ASP A 24 -13.83 16.72 -21.08
C ASP A 24 -14.92 15.76 -21.57
N THR A 25 -15.26 14.77 -20.75
CA THR A 25 -16.37 13.84 -21.02
C THR A 25 -17.48 14.10 -20.01
N ASN A 26 -18.61 14.64 -20.48
CA ASN A 26 -19.78 14.86 -19.64
C ASN A 26 -20.89 13.87 -20.04
N ILE A 27 -21.29 13.04 -19.08
CA ILE A 27 -22.44 12.13 -19.23
C ILE A 27 -23.64 12.84 -18.59
N HIS A 28 -24.56 13.33 -19.42
CA HIS A 28 -25.72 14.11 -18.96
C HIS A 28 -26.91 13.24 -18.55
N ASP A 29 -27.05 12.03 -19.13
CA ASP A 29 -28.11 11.05 -18.84
C ASP A 29 -27.71 9.66 -19.39
N ARG A 30 -28.38 8.58 -18.97
CA ARG A 30 -27.99 7.17 -19.30
C ARG A 30 -27.75 6.89 -20.80
N ASN A 31 -28.27 7.72 -21.70
CA ASN A 31 -28.17 7.51 -23.15
C ASN A 31 -27.42 8.62 -23.90
N LYS A 32 -26.94 9.72 -23.28
CA LYS A 32 -26.27 10.83 -23.99
C LYS A 32 -24.85 11.04 -23.50
N ILE A 33 -23.88 10.89 -24.41
CA ILE A 33 -22.47 11.15 -24.15
C ILE A 33 -22.06 12.40 -24.92
N VAL A 34 -21.47 13.37 -24.21
CA VAL A 34 -20.86 14.56 -24.82
C VAL A 34 -19.36 14.53 -24.59
N ILE A 35 -18.59 14.50 -25.68
CA ILE A 35 -17.13 14.52 -25.66
C ILE A 35 -16.67 15.84 -26.24
N ARG A 36 -15.86 16.59 -25.48
CA ARG A 36 -15.24 17.83 -25.95
C ARG A 36 -13.73 17.69 -25.85
N ASN A 37 -13.05 17.91 -26.96
CA ASN A 37 -11.60 17.95 -27.03
C ASN A 37 -11.15 19.30 -27.60
N ARG A 38 -10.14 19.91 -26.99
CA ARG A 38 -9.49 21.12 -27.49
C ARG A 38 -7.99 20.89 -27.53
N SER A 39 -7.39 21.05 -28.71
CA SER A 39 -5.94 21.14 -28.88
C SER A 39 -5.59 22.33 -29.76
N GLY A 40 -4.94 23.34 -29.19
CA GLY A 40 -4.49 24.53 -29.91
C GLY A 40 -5.60 25.20 -30.74
N PHE A 41 -5.44 25.17 -32.07
CA PHE A 41 -6.38 25.75 -33.05
C PHE A 41 -7.47 24.77 -33.51
N SER A 42 -7.57 23.59 -32.89
CA SER A 42 -8.53 22.54 -33.20
C SER A 42 -9.48 22.30 -32.01
N SER A 43 -10.76 22.18 -32.28
CA SER A 43 -11.75 21.71 -31.30
C SER A 43 -12.66 20.66 -31.89
N PHE A 44 -13.10 19.74 -31.06
CA PHE A 44 -13.93 18.61 -31.45
C PHE A 44 -15.02 18.38 -30.41
N ASP A 45 -16.28 18.50 -30.83
CA ASP A 45 -17.45 18.22 -30.00
C ASP A 45 -18.24 17.06 -30.61
N VAL A 46 -18.53 16.06 -29.80
CA VAL A 46 -19.32 14.89 -30.21
C VAL A 46 -20.47 14.71 -29.27
N GLU A 47 -21.66 14.56 -29.82
CA GLU A 47 -22.85 14.13 -29.12
C GLU A 47 -23.29 12.80 -29.71
N VAL A 48 -23.42 11.78 -28.87
CA VAL A 48 -23.93 10.48 -29.28
C VAL A 48 -25.06 10.04 -28.35
N ARG A 49 -26.12 9.49 -28.96
CA ARG A 49 -27.24 8.82 -28.29
C ARG A 49 -27.54 7.51 -28.99
N GLY A 50 -27.90 6.50 -28.19
CA GLY A 50 -28.24 5.18 -28.70
C GLY A 50 -27.03 4.38 -29.22
N LYS A 51 -27.30 3.19 -29.76
CA LYS A 51 -26.28 2.32 -30.35
C LYS A 51 -25.92 2.81 -31.75
N VAL A 52 -24.64 2.87 -32.08
CA VAL A 52 -24.12 3.21 -33.41
C VAL A 52 -23.25 2.06 -33.91
N GLU A 53 -23.55 1.54 -35.09
CA GLU A 53 -22.74 0.52 -35.76
C GLU A 53 -22.09 1.10 -37.00
N LEU A 54 -20.76 0.97 -37.09
CA LEU A 54 -19.99 1.43 -38.24
C LEU A 54 -19.87 0.33 -39.30
N THR A 55 -19.56 0.76 -40.52
CA THR A 55 -19.10 -0.11 -41.60
C THR A 55 -17.70 -0.67 -41.30
N ASP A 56 -17.29 -1.70 -42.05
CA ASP A 56 -16.09 -2.49 -41.73
C ASP A 56 -14.76 -1.72 -41.86
N ASP A 57 -14.77 -0.60 -42.57
CA ASP A 57 -13.62 0.29 -42.77
C ASP A 57 -13.66 1.54 -41.86
N ASP A 58 -14.67 1.64 -40.99
CA ASP A 58 -14.94 2.79 -40.12
C ASP A 58 -15.15 4.12 -40.87
N LYS A 59 -15.56 4.09 -42.15
CA LYS A 59 -15.76 5.29 -42.98
C LYS A 59 -17.23 5.69 -43.20
N ASP A 60 -18.16 4.85 -42.74
CA ASP A 60 -19.60 5.13 -42.78
C ASP A 60 -20.33 4.49 -41.60
N ILE A 61 -21.52 5.00 -41.26
CA ILE A 61 -22.45 4.41 -40.29
C ILE A 61 -23.37 3.43 -41.00
N LYS A 62 -23.37 2.18 -40.55
CA LYS A 62 -24.19 1.09 -41.06
C LYS A 62 -25.60 1.13 -40.49
N SER A 63 -25.74 1.30 -39.18
CA SER A 63 -27.02 1.28 -38.48
C SER A 63 -26.96 2.08 -37.19
N MET A 64 -28.13 2.48 -36.69
CA MET A 64 -28.29 3.08 -35.36
C MET A 64 -29.53 2.51 -34.68
N SER A 65 -29.57 2.52 -33.35
CA SER A 65 -30.81 2.21 -32.60
C SER A 65 -31.91 3.24 -32.93
N PRO A 66 -33.19 2.94 -32.66
CA PRO A 66 -34.30 3.86 -32.97
C PRO A 66 -34.20 5.24 -32.31
N ASP A 67 -33.58 5.32 -31.12
CA ASP A 67 -33.27 6.57 -30.42
C ASP A 67 -31.90 7.16 -30.83
N GLY A 68 -31.25 6.57 -31.83
CA GLY A 68 -29.94 6.91 -32.32
C GLY A 68 -29.79 8.38 -32.68
N TYR A 69 -28.67 8.98 -32.28
CA TYR A 69 -28.26 10.30 -32.72
C TYR A 69 -26.73 10.38 -32.68
N LEU A 70 -26.12 10.91 -33.73
CA LEU A 70 -24.70 11.23 -33.75
C LEU A 70 -24.54 12.62 -34.34
N GLU A 71 -23.96 13.51 -33.57
CA GLU A 71 -23.52 14.81 -34.06
C GLU A 71 -22.03 14.97 -33.78
N VAL A 72 -21.28 15.25 -34.83
CA VAL A 72 -19.85 15.51 -34.79
C VAL A 72 -19.62 16.93 -35.28
N ARG A 73 -18.94 17.75 -34.48
CA ARG A 73 -18.56 19.12 -34.83
C ARG A 73 -17.07 19.24 -34.68
N LYS A 74 -16.37 19.59 -35.75
CA LYS A 74 -14.92 19.86 -35.70
C LYS A 74 -14.66 21.27 -36.18
N THR A 75 -13.87 22.01 -35.42
CA THR A 75 -13.37 23.33 -35.79
C THR A 75 -11.87 23.24 -35.93
N VAL A 76 -11.32 23.62 -37.09
CA VAL A 76 -9.87 23.68 -37.32
C VAL A 76 -9.56 25.04 -37.93
N PHE A 77 -8.65 25.81 -37.30
CA PHE A 77 -8.31 27.17 -37.73
C PHE A 77 -9.55 28.07 -37.97
N GLY A 78 -10.54 27.99 -37.09
CA GLY A 78 -11.79 28.77 -37.17
C GLY A 78 -12.82 28.26 -38.19
N SER A 79 -12.45 27.29 -39.04
CA SER A 79 -13.38 26.65 -39.97
C SER A 79 -14.08 25.48 -39.29
N ARG A 80 -15.41 25.57 -39.18
CA ARG A 80 -16.25 24.57 -38.52
C ARG A 80 -16.99 23.71 -39.54
N ARG A 81 -16.94 22.40 -39.36
CA ARG A 81 -17.76 21.42 -40.07
C ARG A 81 -18.59 20.63 -39.08
N ALA A 82 -19.79 20.22 -39.48
CA ALA A 82 -20.63 19.35 -38.66
C ALA A 82 -21.33 18.26 -39.47
N LEU A 83 -21.48 17.10 -38.85
CA LEU A 83 -22.14 15.91 -39.38
C LEU A 83 -23.20 15.51 -38.37
N VAL A 84 -24.45 15.42 -38.81
CA VAL A 84 -25.58 14.99 -37.99
C VAL A 84 -26.20 13.77 -38.63
N ILE A 85 -26.30 12.67 -37.88
CA ILE A 85 -26.86 11.41 -38.33
C ILE A 85 -27.95 10.96 -37.36
N SER A 86 -29.12 10.63 -37.90
CA SER A 86 -30.24 10.08 -37.15
C SER A 86 -30.97 9.00 -37.95
N PRO A 87 -31.66 8.06 -37.29
CA PRO A 87 -32.59 7.15 -37.96
C PRO A 87 -33.66 7.90 -38.77
N ASP A 88 -34.00 7.40 -39.95
CA ASP A 88 -35.08 7.94 -40.79
C ASP A 88 -35.65 6.84 -41.71
N GLY A 89 -36.95 6.54 -41.59
CA GLY A 89 -37.69 5.70 -42.54
C GLY A 89 -37.03 4.36 -42.93
N GLY A 90 -36.43 3.64 -41.98
CA GLY A 90 -35.73 2.36 -42.24
C GLY A 90 -34.27 2.47 -42.69
N GLY A 91 -33.75 3.69 -42.82
CA GLY A 91 -32.36 4.01 -43.10
C GLY A 91 -31.81 5.08 -42.14
N LEU A 92 -30.81 5.82 -42.61
CA LEU A 92 -30.16 6.89 -41.85
C LEU A 92 -30.27 8.20 -42.63
N LYS A 93 -30.78 9.24 -41.98
CA LYS A 93 -30.68 10.61 -42.47
C LYS A 93 -29.31 11.17 -42.08
N LYS A 94 -28.55 11.63 -43.07
CA LYS A 94 -27.21 12.20 -42.91
C LYS A 94 -27.22 13.65 -43.38
N GLU A 95 -26.84 14.56 -42.51
CA GLU A 95 -26.77 15.99 -42.80
C GLU A 95 -25.36 16.50 -42.58
N TYR A 96 -24.87 17.31 -43.50
CA TYR A 96 -23.54 17.92 -43.46
C TYR A 96 -23.66 19.44 -43.46
N TYR A 97 -22.82 20.09 -42.65
CA TYR A 97 -22.83 21.53 -42.47
C TYR A 97 -21.41 22.09 -42.56
N GLU A 98 -21.27 23.23 -43.22
CA GLU A 98 -20.08 24.08 -43.21
C GLU A 98 -20.45 25.41 -42.54
N GLY A 99 -19.83 25.69 -41.39
CA GLY A 99 -20.26 26.75 -40.49
C GLY A 99 -21.69 26.53 -39.99
N ARG A 100 -22.60 27.41 -40.43
CA ARG A 100 -24.05 27.33 -40.13
C ARG A 100 -24.89 26.87 -41.32
N THR A 101 -24.25 26.63 -42.47
CA THR A 101 -24.93 26.36 -43.73
C THR A 101 -25.02 24.86 -43.95
N LYS A 102 -26.22 24.34 -44.19
CA LYS A 102 -26.43 22.95 -44.62
C LYS A 102 -25.93 22.80 -46.06
N VAL A 103 -25.04 21.85 -46.28
CA VAL A 103 -24.47 21.52 -47.59
C VAL A 103 -25.00 20.15 -48.03
N ALA A 104 -25.07 19.90 -49.35
CA ALA A 104 -25.43 18.59 -49.85
C ALA A 104 -24.49 17.51 -49.27
N PHE A 105 -25.08 16.40 -48.80
CA PHE A 105 -24.29 15.31 -48.22
C PHE A 105 -23.40 14.63 -49.27
N GLU A 106 -23.89 14.51 -50.51
CA GLU A 106 -23.09 13.99 -51.62
C GLU A 106 -22.47 15.12 -52.45
N PRO A 107 -21.17 15.05 -52.81
CA PRO A 107 -20.16 14.11 -52.29
C PRO A 107 -19.47 14.60 -51.00
N ALA A 108 -19.59 15.90 -50.67
CA ALA A 108 -18.74 16.57 -49.68
C ALA A 108 -18.92 16.01 -48.25
N GLY A 109 -20.17 15.82 -47.82
CA GLY A 109 -20.48 15.24 -46.52
C GLY A 109 -20.03 13.78 -46.40
N ARG A 110 -20.18 12.98 -47.46
CA ARG A 110 -19.67 11.60 -47.51
C ARG A 110 -18.16 11.56 -47.37
N GLN A 111 -17.44 12.41 -48.10
CA GLN A 111 -15.99 12.48 -48.02
C GLN A 111 -15.54 12.89 -46.61
N TRP A 112 -16.11 13.94 -46.05
CA TRP A 112 -15.73 14.40 -44.72
C TRP A 112 -16.09 13.39 -43.62
N MET A 113 -17.21 12.68 -43.75
CA MET A 113 -17.56 11.57 -42.86
C MET A 113 -16.51 10.46 -42.91
N ALA A 114 -16.07 10.06 -44.12
CA ALA A 114 -15.03 9.04 -44.29
C ALA A 114 -13.66 9.47 -43.73
N GLU A 115 -13.41 10.77 -43.65
CA GLU A 115 -12.21 11.34 -43.03
C GLU A 115 -12.31 11.38 -41.50
N ILE A 116 -13.46 11.80 -40.95
CA ILE A 116 -13.60 12.08 -39.51
C ILE A 116 -13.95 10.85 -38.66
N LEU A 117 -14.67 9.87 -39.22
CA LEU A 117 -15.10 8.71 -38.44
C LEU A 117 -13.92 7.86 -37.92
N PRO A 118 -12.86 7.57 -38.70
CA PRO A 118 -11.69 6.83 -38.19
C PRO A 118 -10.99 7.54 -37.02
N GLU A 119 -10.87 8.87 -37.06
CA GLU A 119 -10.33 9.67 -35.95
C GLU A 119 -11.24 9.61 -34.73
N LEU A 120 -12.55 9.72 -34.96
CA LEU A 120 -13.57 9.69 -33.90
C LEU A 120 -13.54 8.38 -33.12
N VAL A 121 -13.52 7.23 -33.79
CA VAL A 121 -13.59 5.92 -33.13
C VAL A 121 -12.31 5.55 -32.38
N ARG A 122 -11.18 6.22 -32.68
CA ARG A 122 -9.90 6.04 -31.96
C ARG A 122 -9.75 6.94 -30.74
N SER A 123 -10.45 8.07 -30.73
CA SER A 123 -10.44 9.06 -29.65
C SER A 123 -11.67 8.96 -28.73
N THR A 124 -12.65 8.11 -29.07
CA THR A 124 -13.92 7.95 -28.34
C THR A 124 -14.34 6.49 -28.23
N THR A 125 -15.37 6.21 -27.43
CA THR A 125 -15.96 4.87 -27.28
C THR A 125 -17.09 4.59 -28.27
N ILE A 126 -17.29 5.43 -29.28
CA ILE A 126 -18.36 5.28 -30.26
C ILE A 126 -18.15 4.02 -31.09
N GLY A 127 -19.20 3.19 -31.16
CA GLY A 127 -19.18 1.93 -31.88
C GLY A 127 -18.23 0.88 -31.31
N ALA A 128 -17.59 1.13 -30.17
CA ALA A 128 -16.53 0.29 -29.62
C ALA A 128 -16.94 -1.18 -29.45
N GLU A 129 -18.18 -1.47 -29.01
CA GLU A 129 -18.69 -2.84 -28.92
C GLU A 129 -18.63 -3.57 -30.26
N SER A 130 -19.25 -2.99 -31.30
CA SER A 130 -19.24 -3.55 -32.65
C SER A 130 -17.83 -3.65 -33.24
N ARG A 131 -16.95 -2.67 -32.94
CA ARG A 131 -15.56 -2.65 -33.43
C ARG A 131 -14.76 -3.77 -32.79
N VAL A 132 -14.84 -3.94 -31.47
CA VAL A 132 -14.18 -5.03 -30.74
C VAL A 132 -14.66 -6.39 -31.24
N GLU A 133 -15.97 -6.60 -31.37
CA GLU A 133 -16.51 -7.85 -31.93
C GLU A 133 -16.00 -8.12 -33.34
N ARG A 134 -15.94 -7.09 -34.20
CA ARG A 134 -15.46 -7.20 -35.57
C ARG A 134 -13.98 -7.56 -35.62
N PHE A 135 -13.12 -6.89 -34.83
CA PHE A 135 -11.70 -7.21 -34.76
C PHE A 135 -11.46 -8.60 -34.16
N PHE A 136 -12.21 -8.96 -33.11
CA PHE A 136 -12.14 -10.28 -32.51
C PHE A 136 -12.53 -11.39 -33.49
N LYS A 137 -13.60 -11.21 -34.27
CA LYS A 137 -13.98 -12.17 -35.34
C LYS A 137 -12.91 -12.30 -36.43
N LYS A 138 -12.20 -11.21 -36.74
CA LYS A 138 -11.16 -11.19 -37.78
C LYS A 138 -9.86 -11.89 -37.36
N GLY A 139 -9.48 -11.83 -36.09
CA GLY A 139 -8.18 -12.37 -35.66
C GLY A 139 -8.00 -12.56 -34.16
N GLY A 140 -9.09 -12.78 -33.41
CA GLY A 140 -9.08 -13.04 -31.98
C GLY A 140 -8.57 -11.87 -31.14
N ALA A 141 -8.09 -12.17 -29.93
CA ALA A 141 -7.52 -11.17 -29.03
C ALA A 141 -6.36 -10.36 -29.64
N PRO A 142 -5.41 -10.96 -30.41
CA PRO A 142 -4.34 -10.19 -31.05
C PRO A 142 -4.82 -9.07 -31.97
N ALA A 143 -5.88 -9.31 -32.75
CA ALA A 143 -6.44 -8.29 -33.65
C ALA A 143 -7.09 -7.12 -32.89
N VAL A 144 -7.73 -7.40 -31.74
CA VAL A 144 -8.28 -6.34 -30.87
C VAL A 144 -7.15 -5.57 -30.18
N MET A 145 -6.12 -6.26 -29.70
CA MET A 145 -4.94 -5.61 -29.10
C MET A 145 -4.24 -4.66 -30.07
N GLY A 146 -4.06 -5.07 -31.33
CA GLY A 146 -3.50 -4.20 -32.37
C GLY A 146 -4.36 -2.98 -32.70
N GLU A 147 -5.67 -3.02 -32.42
CA GLU A 147 -6.50 -1.81 -32.45
C GLU A 147 -6.32 -0.97 -31.19
N ILE A 148 -6.27 -1.59 -30.00
CA ILE A 148 -6.08 -0.90 -28.71
C ILE A 148 -4.81 -0.04 -28.72
N GLU A 149 -3.72 -0.54 -29.27
CA GLU A 149 -2.44 0.18 -29.39
C GLU A 149 -2.53 1.45 -30.23
N ARG A 150 -3.53 1.57 -31.11
CA ARG A 150 -3.76 2.73 -31.97
C ARG A 150 -4.79 3.71 -31.41
N LEU A 151 -5.36 3.43 -30.24
CA LEU A 151 -6.33 4.32 -29.59
C LEU A 151 -5.58 5.46 -28.88
N GLU A 152 -6.17 6.65 -28.90
CA GLU A 152 -5.47 7.88 -28.48
C GLU A 152 -5.38 8.02 -26.95
N SER A 153 -6.44 7.65 -26.21
CA SER A 153 -6.50 7.88 -24.76
C SER A 153 -6.56 6.59 -23.95
N ASN A 154 -5.95 6.63 -22.75
CA ASN A 154 -5.96 5.52 -21.80
C ASN A 154 -7.39 5.12 -21.36
N TYR A 155 -8.33 6.08 -21.34
CA TYR A 155 -9.74 5.80 -21.14
C TYR A 155 -10.30 4.87 -22.23
N VAL A 156 -10.09 5.22 -23.50
CA VAL A 156 -10.61 4.45 -24.64
C VAL A 156 -9.89 3.10 -24.75
N LYS A 157 -8.57 3.06 -24.54
CA LYS A 157 -7.78 1.82 -24.41
C LYS A 157 -8.36 0.88 -23.35
N SER A 158 -8.58 1.38 -22.14
CA SER A 158 -9.16 0.60 -21.04
C SER A 158 -10.60 0.15 -21.35
N TYR A 159 -11.40 0.98 -22.00
CA TYR A 159 -12.76 0.61 -22.42
C TYR A 159 -12.76 -0.56 -23.41
N TYR A 160 -11.93 -0.49 -24.46
CA TYR A 160 -11.79 -1.58 -25.45
C TYR A 160 -11.21 -2.85 -24.81
N ALA A 161 -10.22 -2.74 -23.93
CA ALA A 161 -9.67 -3.88 -23.20
C ALA A 161 -10.74 -4.56 -22.31
N ASN A 162 -11.60 -3.79 -21.65
CA ASN A 162 -12.72 -4.35 -20.89
C ASN A 162 -13.78 -5.03 -21.78
N LEU A 163 -14.00 -4.55 -23.00
CA LEU A 163 -14.86 -5.23 -23.97
C LEU A 163 -14.22 -6.50 -24.50
N LEU A 164 -12.90 -6.48 -24.71
CA LEU A 164 -12.12 -7.67 -25.10
C LEU A 164 -12.31 -8.77 -24.05
N MET A 165 -12.19 -8.45 -22.76
CA MET A 165 -12.38 -9.43 -21.68
C MET A 165 -13.79 -10.04 -21.58
N LYS A 166 -14.78 -9.50 -22.31
CA LYS A 166 -16.13 -10.09 -22.45
C LYS A 166 -16.24 -11.07 -23.63
N GLN A 167 -15.25 -11.13 -24.50
CA GLN A 167 -15.18 -12.08 -25.61
C GLN A 167 -14.79 -13.48 -25.09
N PRO A 168 -15.01 -14.56 -25.87
CA PRO A 168 -14.64 -15.92 -25.47
C PRO A 168 -13.11 -16.13 -25.51
N ILE A 169 -12.41 -15.57 -24.52
CA ILE A 169 -10.95 -15.63 -24.36
C ILE A 169 -10.57 -16.75 -23.40
N GLY A 170 -9.60 -17.57 -23.78
CA GLY A 170 -9.10 -18.66 -22.95
C GLY A 170 -8.12 -18.20 -21.86
N PRO A 171 -7.99 -18.92 -20.73
CA PRO A 171 -7.07 -18.56 -19.64
C PRO A 171 -5.58 -18.44 -20.00
N ARG A 172 -5.16 -19.06 -21.11
CA ARG A 172 -3.79 -18.99 -21.64
C ARG A 172 -3.48 -17.63 -22.30
N GLU A 173 -4.49 -16.87 -22.68
CA GLU A 173 -4.33 -15.58 -23.36
C GLU A 173 -4.28 -14.39 -22.38
N TYR A 174 -4.81 -14.54 -21.17
CA TYR A 174 -4.87 -13.45 -20.18
C TYR A 174 -3.51 -12.84 -19.84
N PRO A 175 -2.42 -13.60 -19.60
CA PRO A 175 -1.12 -13.01 -19.28
C PRO A 175 -0.65 -12.06 -20.38
N GLY A 176 -0.73 -12.49 -21.64
CA GLY A 176 -0.33 -11.66 -22.78
C GLY A 176 -1.19 -10.41 -22.96
N ILE A 177 -2.49 -10.49 -22.68
CA ILE A 177 -3.37 -9.30 -22.68
C ILE A 177 -2.94 -8.33 -21.57
N ILE A 178 -2.71 -8.84 -20.35
CA ILE A 178 -2.29 -8.02 -19.21
C ILE A 178 -0.97 -7.30 -19.49
N ASP A 179 0.06 -8.04 -19.91
CA ASP A 179 1.40 -7.51 -20.19
C ASP A 179 1.31 -6.43 -21.29
N ARG A 180 0.57 -6.69 -22.37
CA ARG A 180 0.38 -5.73 -23.47
C ARG A 180 -0.38 -4.48 -23.02
N MET A 181 -1.38 -4.61 -22.15
CA MET A 181 -2.08 -3.45 -21.59
C MET A 181 -1.17 -2.62 -20.68
N ALA A 182 -0.29 -3.27 -19.90
CA ALA A 182 0.68 -2.59 -19.06
C ALA A 182 1.72 -1.81 -19.91
N GLU A 183 2.14 -2.36 -21.04
CA GLU A 183 3.00 -1.66 -22.02
C GLU A 183 2.31 -0.49 -22.73
N THR A 184 0.99 -0.59 -22.94
CA THR A 184 0.23 0.34 -23.78
C THR A 184 -0.40 1.49 -22.98
N MET A 185 -0.60 1.33 -21.68
CA MET A 185 -1.25 2.34 -20.83
C MET A 185 -0.28 3.03 -19.88
N ASP A 186 -0.06 4.32 -20.10
CA ASP A 186 0.78 5.15 -19.21
C ASP A 186 0.03 5.60 -17.93
N SER A 187 -1.31 5.57 -17.95
CA SER A 187 -2.11 6.01 -16.80
C SER A 187 -2.31 4.87 -15.79
N ASN A 188 -1.69 5.01 -14.62
CA ASN A 188 -1.86 4.03 -13.54
C ASN A 188 -3.33 3.86 -13.12
N TYR A 189 -4.13 4.92 -13.14
CA TYR A 189 -5.57 4.86 -12.84
C TYR A 189 -6.32 3.92 -13.78
N TYR A 190 -6.15 4.09 -15.10
CA TYR A 190 -6.87 3.28 -16.08
C TYR A 190 -6.35 1.85 -16.18
N LEU A 191 -5.04 1.65 -16.00
CA LEU A 191 -4.44 0.32 -15.92
C LEU A 191 -4.94 -0.42 -14.67
N ALA A 192 -4.87 0.21 -13.49
CA ALA A 192 -5.39 -0.37 -12.26
C ALA A 192 -6.89 -0.65 -12.35
N GLY A 193 -7.68 0.27 -12.92
CA GLY A 193 -9.10 0.05 -13.18
C GLY A 193 -9.38 -1.18 -14.05
N PHE A 194 -8.60 -1.37 -15.12
CA PHE A 194 -8.68 -2.57 -15.96
C PHE A 194 -8.31 -3.84 -15.19
N LEU A 195 -7.19 -3.83 -14.47
CA LEU A 195 -6.72 -4.99 -13.70
C LEU A 195 -7.72 -5.40 -12.62
N LYS A 196 -8.18 -4.45 -11.80
CA LYS A 196 -9.16 -4.67 -10.72
C LYS A 196 -10.48 -5.23 -11.26
N LYS A 197 -11.02 -4.61 -12.32
CA LYS A 197 -12.32 -5.00 -12.90
C LYS A 197 -12.33 -6.42 -13.44
N ASN A 198 -11.19 -6.88 -13.96
CA ASN A 198 -11.06 -8.21 -14.56
C ASN A 198 -10.37 -9.24 -13.63
N MET A 199 -10.01 -8.84 -12.41
CA MET A 199 -9.29 -9.69 -11.46
C MET A 199 -10.01 -11.00 -11.18
N GLY A 200 -11.35 -11.00 -11.09
CA GLY A 200 -12.14 -12.22 -10.88
C GLY A 200 -12.01 -13.28 -11.98
N VAL A 201 -11.57 -12.88 -13.18
CA VAL A 201 -11.20 -13.79 -14.27
C VAL A 201 -9.73 -14.20 -14.16
N PHE A 202 -8.84 -13.24 -13.84
CA PHE A 202 -7.40 -13.48 -13.73
C PHE A 202 -7.02 -14.44 -12.61
N ILE A 203 -7.69 -14.39 -11.46
CA ILE A 203 -7.42 -15.31 -10.33
C ILE A 203 -7.68 -16.79 -10.67
N LYS A 204 -8.39 -17.09 -11.77
CA LYS A 204 -8.61 -18.47 -12.25
C LYS A 204 -7.39 -19.05 -12.98
N SER A 205 -6.34 -18.25 -13.20
CA SER A 205 -5.09 -18.64 -13.85
C SER A 205 -3.89 -18.07 -13.09
N ASN A 206 -3.05 -18.94 -12.52
CA ASN A 206 -1.86 -18.51 -11.78
C ASN A 206 -0.96 -17.61 -12.63
N GLN A 207 -0.81 -17.90 -13.92
CA GLN A 207 -0.02 -17.07 -14.83
C GLN A 207 -0.62 -15.69 -15.03
N ALA A 208 -1.95 -15.58 -15.10
CA ALA A 208 -2.64 -14.29 -15.25
C ALA A 208 -2.57 -13.47 -13.97
N LEU A 209 -2.72 -14.11 -12.81
CA LEU A 209 -2.55 -13.47 -11.51
C LEU A 209 -1.13 -12.92 -11.32
N VAL A 210 -0.11 -13.73 -11.67
CA VAL A 210 1.29 -13.31 -11.68
C VAL A 210 1.52 -12.13 -12.63
N ALA A 211 0.96 -12.16 -13.84
CA ALA A 211 1.05 -11.03 -14.78
C ALA A 211 0.37 -9.76 -14.24
N ALA A 212 -0.78 -9.89 -13.58
CA ALA A 212 -1.48 -8.75 -12.98
C ALA A 212 -0.67 -8.07 -11.87
N PHE A 213 0.04 -8.83 -11.04
CA PHE A 213 0.96 -8.27 -10.05
C PHE A 213 2.22 -7.72 -10.70
N ARG A 214 2.78 -8.37 -11.72
CA ARG A 214 3.94 -7.82 -12.45
C ARG A 214 3.63 -6.46 -13.07
N ALA A 215 2.41 -6.28 -13.57
CA ALA A 215 1.97 -4.99 -14.11
C ALA A 215 1.99 -3.86 -13.05
N THR A 216 1.91 -4.17 -11.74
CA THR A 216 2.02 -3.14 -10.70
C THR A 216 3.44 -2.65 -10.52
N SER A 217 4.46 -3.46 -10.84
CA SER A 217 5.87 -3.04 -10.77
C SER A 217 6.20 -1.89 -11.74
N GLY A 218 5.44 -1.75 -12.83
CA GLY A 218 5.58 -0.64 -13.78
C GLY A 218 4.74 0.59 -13.47
N MET A 219 3.97 0.59 -12.37
CA MET A 219 3.19 1.76 -11.95
C MET A 219 4.06 2.69 -11.09
N ASP A 220 3.81 4.00 -11.14
CA ASP A 220 4.46 4.95 -10.24
C ASP A 220 3.64 5.13 -8.96
N SER A 221 2.31 5.14 -9.07
CA SER A 221 1.41 5.39 -7.95
C SER A 221 1.29 4.19 -7.00
N ASP A 222 1.84 4.34 -5.80
CA ASP A 222 1.70 3.38 -4.69
C ASP A 222 0.25 3.06 -4.34
N HIS A 223 -0.64 4.06 -4.44
CA HIS A 223 -2.07 3.87 -4.25
C HIS A 223 -2.64 2.83 -5.22
N TYR A 224 -2.40 3.01 -6.52
CA TYR A 224 -2.93 2.10 -7.54
C TYR A 224 -2.25 0.72 -7.52
N LYS A 225 -0.95 0.64 -7.21
CA LYS A 225 -0.27 -0.62 -6.91
C LYS A 225 -1.02 -1.37 -5.80
N THR A 226 -1.25 -0.70 -4.69
CA THR A 226 -1.90 -1.26 -3.50
C THR A 226 -3.31 -1.76 -3.81
N GLU A 227 -4.11 -0.97 -4.53
CA GLU A 227 -5.48 -1.37 -4.88
C GLU A 227 -5.51 -2.65 -5.74
N VAL A 228 -4.63 -2.76 -6.74
CA VAL A 228 -4.52 -3.96 -7.59
C VAL A 228 -4.06 -5.16 -6.77
N ILE A 229 -3.01 -4.99 -5.97
CA ILE A 229 -2.45 -6.04 -5.11
C ILE A 229 -3.53 -6.56 -4.16
N LYS A 230 -4.19 -5.69 -3.38
CA LYS A 230 -5.24 -6.09 -2.43
C LYS A 230 -6.42 -6.77 -3.10
N THR A 231 -6.81 -6.33 -4.31
CA THR A 231 -7.89 -6.98 -5.07
C THR A 231 -7.49 -8.41 -5.47
N GLY A 232 -6.24 -8.63 -5.89
CA GLY A 232 -5.73 -9.96 -6.23
C GLY A 232 -5.53 -10.87 -5.01
N LEU A 233 -5.14 -10.31 -3.87
CA LEU A 233 -5.00 -11.00 -2.58
C LEU A 233 -6.34 -11.48 -1.98
N GLY A 234 -7.48 -11.14 -2.60
CA GLY A 234 -8.78 -11.73 -2.23
C GLY A 234 -8.87 -13.23 -2.52
N THR A 235 -7.92 -13.82 -3.25
CA THR A 235 -7.77 -15.25 -3.41
C THR A 235 -6.77 -15.83 -2.40
N ASP A 236 -7.00 -17.05 -1.94
CA ASP A 236 -6.12 -17.78 -1.02
C ASP A 236 -6.16 -19.28 -1.38
N PRO A 237 -5.01 -19.95 -1.61
CA PRO A 237 -3.66 -19.41 -1.55
C PRO A 237 -3.21 -18.73 -2.85
N ILE A 238 -2.34 -17.74 -2.73
CA ILE A 238 -1.63 -17.13 -3.86
C ILE A 238 -0.37 -17.92 -4.26
N PRO A 239 0.02 -17.93 -5.56
CA PRO A 239 1.25 -18.57 -6.02
C PRO A 239 2.51 -17.94 -5.40
N LEU A 240 3.55 -18.75 -5.14
CA LEU A 240 4.82 -18.27 -4.57
C LEU A 240 5.47 -17.17 -5.40
N ASP A 241 5.47 -17.29 -6.73
CA ASP A 241 6.04 -16.27 -7.62
C ASP A 241 5.27 -14.95 -7.53
N ALA A 242 3.96 -15.00 -7.28
CA ALA A 242 3.16 -13.80 -7.05
C ALA A 242 3.54 -13.12 -5.73
N VAL A 243 3.81 -13.89 -4.68
CA VAL A 243 4.28 -13.35 -3.39
C VAL A 243 5.57 -12.56 -3.57
N LYS A 244 6.56 -13.12 -4.27
CA LYS A 244 7.85 -12.45 -4.50
C LYS A 244 7.69 -11.12 -5.23
N ILE A 245 6.88 -11.10 -6.29
CA ILE A 245 6.58 -9.87 -7.03
C ILE A 245 5.90 -8.82 -6.14
N ILE A 246 4.99 -9.25 -5.26
CA ILE A 246 4.33 -8.34 -4.31
C ILE A 246 5.35 -7.77 -3.30
N LEU A 247 6.30 -8.58 -2.81
CA LEU A 247 7.35 -8.13 -1.88
C LEU A 247 8.34 -7.18 -2.54
N GLU A 248 8.77 -7.47 -3.77
CA GLU A 248 9.59 -6.56 -4.59
C GLU A 248 8.85 -5.24 -4.83
N SER A 249 7.55 -5.30 -5.15
CA SER A 249 6.73 -4.11 -5.31
C SER A 249 6.65 -3.34 -3.99
N ALA A 250 6.40 -3.99 -2.85
CA ALA A 250 6.33 -3.32 -1.55
C ALA A 250 7.66 -2.65 -1.17
N GLY A 251 8.79 -3.32 -1.41
CA GLY A 251 10.12 -2.78 -1.09
C GLY A 251 10.55 -1.57 -1.92
N THR A 252 9.85 -1.28 -3.03
CA THR A 252 10.16 -0.15 -3.94
C THR A 252 9.13 0.97 -3.86
N MET A 253 8.12 0.87 -3.01
CA MET A 253 7.14 1.93 -2.79
C MET A 253 7.74 3.07 -1.99
N ASP A 254 7.23 4.28 -2.16
CA ASP A 254 7.67 5.45 -1.39
C ASP A 254 6.87 5.57 -0.08
N SER A 255 5.58 5.27 -0.12
CA SER A 255 4.68 5.47 1.01
C SER A 255 4.66 4.29 1.98
N ASP A 256 5.14 4.53 3.21
CA ASP A 256 5.08 3.58 4.32
C ASP A 256 3.66 3.09 4.66
N HIS A 257 2.67 3.96 4.47
CA HIS A 257 1.26 3.60 4.61
C HIS A 257 0.89 2.46 3.66
N TYR A 258 1.23 2.62 2.37
CA TYR A 258 0.90 1.63 1.36
C TYR A 258 1.77 0.37 1.44
N LYS A 259 3.06 0.48 1.84
CA LYS A 259 3.89 -0.67 2.21
C LYS A 259 3.22 -1.51 3.30
N THR A 260 2.73 -0.83 4.34
CA THR A 260 2.02 -1.46 5.46
C THR A 260 0.74 -2.13 5.00
N GLU A 261 -0.08 -1.47 4.17
CA GLU A 261 -1.30 -2.08 3.65
C GLU A 261 -1.02 -3.36 2.85
N VAL A 262 0.01 -3.36 1.99
CA VAL A 262 0.40 -4.52 1.19
C VAL A 262 0.91 -5.65 2.09
N LEU A 263 1.88 -5.39 2.96
CA LEU A 263 2.48 -6.41 3.83
C LEU A 263 1.47 -6.99 4.81
N THR A 264 0.61 -6.16 5.41
CA THR A 264 -0.44 -6.66 6.31
C THR A 264 -1.52 -7.43 5.58
N SER A 265 -1.83 -7.11 4.32
CA SER A 265 -2.74 -7.91 3.49
C SER A 265 -2.14 -9.27 3.17
N LEU A 266 -0.83 -9.30 2.85
CA LEU A 266 -0.10 -10.53 2.58
C LEU A 266 -0.02 -11.45 3.81
N LEU A 267 0.22 -10.89 5.00
CA LEU A 267 0.18 -11.62 6.29
C LEU A 267 -1.17 -12.31 6.55
N GLY A 268 -2.25 -11.84 5.92
CA GLY A 268 -3.59 -12.44 5.99
C GLY A 268 -3.72 -13.80 5.30
N GLN A 269 -2.84 -14.13 4.35
CA GLN A 269 -2.90 -15.38 3.58
C GLN A 269 -2.68 -16.61 4.46
N ALA A 270 -3.47 -17.67 4.31
CA ALA A 270 -3.42 -18.84 5.19
C ALA A 270 -2.10 -19.62 5.10
N LYS A 271 -1.49 -19.67 3.90
CA LYS A 271 -0.28 -20.45 3.64
C LYS A 271 0.89 -19.54 3.26
N LEU A 272 1.75 -19.26 4.24
CA LEU A 272 3.06 -18.64 4.06
C LEU A 272 4.11 -19.61 4.58
N ASN A 273 5.13 -19.93 3.78
CA ASN A 273 6.26 -20.73 4.26
C ASN A 273 7.25 -19.84 5.02
N ASP A 274 8.22 -20.47 5.68
CA ASP A 274 9.16 -19.73 6.54
C ASP A 274 10.06 -18.76 5.76
N ASP A 275 10.46 -19.12 4.54
CA ASP A 275 11.30 -18.27 3.69
C ASP A 275 10.58 -16.96 3.33
N ILE A 276 9.31 -17.06 2.90
CA ILE A 276 8.45 -15.90 2.63
C ILE A 276 8.27 -15.06 3.89
N MET A 277 8.01 -15.69 5.04
CA MET A 277 7.84 -14.96 6.30
C MET A 277 9.11 -14.18 6.66
N GLY A 278 10.28 -14.80 6.50
CA GLY A 278 11.56 -14.13 6.70
C GLY A 278 11.79 -12.98 5.73
N GLU A 279 11.40 -13.12 4.47
CA GLU A 279 11.48 -12.07 3.45
C GLU A 279 10.55 -10.89 3.78
N MET A 280 9.29 -11.19 4.15
CA MET A 280 8.31 -10.20 4.59
C MET A 280 8.80 -9.37 5.77
N ILE A 281 9.35 -10.03 6.79
CA ILE A 281 9.93 -9.36 7.96
C ILE A 281 11.10 -8.47 7.52
N ASN A 282 11.95 -8.96 6.61
CA ASN A 282 13.04 -8.15 6.08
C ASN A 282 12.55 -6.93 5.29
N THR A 283 11.49 -7.06 4.49
CA THR A 283 10.88 -5.94 3.76
C THR A 283 10.37 -4.85 4.70
N THR A 284 10.00 -5.16 5.95
CA THR A 284 9.60 -4.13 6.93
C THR A 284 10.71 -3.12 7.23
N ARG A 285 11.98 -3.46 6.98
CA ARG A 285 13.13 -2.54 7.13
C ARG A 285 13.13 -1.41 6.10
N THR A 286 12.32 -1.53 5.04
CA THR A 286 12.12 -0.46 4.05
C THR A 286 11.05 0.55 4.49
N ILE A 287 10.39 0.32 5.64
CA ILE A 287 9.41 1.25 6.20
C ILE A 287 10.16 2.21 7.14
N ASP A 288 10.16 3.49 6.80
CA ASP A 288 10.89 4.51 7.57
C ASP A 288 10.14 4.89 8.86
N SER A 289 8.81 4.90 8.81
CA SER A 289 7.96 5.20 9.96
C SER A 289 7.87 4.01 10.93
N ASP A 290 8.41 4.21 12.13
CA ASP A 290 8.30 3.27 13.25
C ASP A 290 6.87 2.86 13.58
N TYR A 291 5.92 3.79 13.47
CA TYR A 291 4.49 3.49 13.64
C TYR A 291 4.05 2.40 12.67
N TYR A 292 4.26 2.62 11.38
CA TYR A 292 3.86 1.70 10.32
C TYR A 292 4.61 0.37 10.41
N ARG A 293 5.91 0.41 10.71
CA ARG A 293 6.73 -0.79 10.93
C ARG A 293 6.21 -1.62 12.11
N SER A 294 5.84 -0.96 13.21
CA SER A 294 5.25 -1.63 14.38
C SER A 294 3.94 -2.36 14.04
N VAL A 295 3.11 -1.77 13.18
CA VAL A 295 1.83 -2.38 12.74
C VAL A 295 2.07 -3.68 11.98
N VAL A 296 3.06 -3.71 11.07
CA VAL A 296 3.39 -4.94 10.34
C VAL A 296 4.01 -5.99 11.26
N LEU A 297 4.94 -5.60 12.14
CA LEU A 297 5.62 -6.54 13.04
C LEU A 297 4.66 -7.18 14.06
N LYS A 298 3.75 -6.39 14.67
CA LYS A 298 2.68 -6.93 15.55
C LYS A 298 1.89 -8.01 14.83
N LYS A 299 1.41 -7.71 13.62
CA LYS A 299 0.65 -8.67 12.81
C LYS A 299 1.47 -9.90 12.40
N ALA A 300 2.77 -9.75 12.16
CA ALA A 300 3.65 -10.86 11.82
C ALA A 300 3.85 -11.81 13.02
N LEU A 301 4.03 -11.25 14.22
CA LEU A 301 4.19 -12.00 15.47
C LEU A 301 2.91 -12.71 15.89
N ASP A 302 1.74 -12.14 15.58
CA ASP A 302 0.43 -12.77 15.81
C ASP A 302 0.13 -13.95 14.84
N LYS A 303 1.00 -14.18 13.85
CA LYS A 303 0.78 -15.22 12.85
C LYS A 303 0.94 -16.62 13.46
N LYS A 304 -0.16 -17.38 13.47
CA LYS A 304 -0.14 -18.80 13.88
C LYS A 304 0.86 -19.60 13.03
N GLY A 305 1.69 -20.39 13.72
CA GLY A 305 2.69 -21.25 13.07
C GLY A 305 3.95 -20.52 12.60
N LEU A 306 4.21 -19.29 13.08
CA LEU A 306 5.47 -18.61 12.86
C LEU A 306 6.63 -19.48 13.38
N SER A 307 7.65 -19.72 12.53
CA SER A 307 8.81 -20.49 12.96
C SER A 307 9.64 -19.71 13.97
N ASN A 308 10.48 -20.42 14.74
CA ASN A 308 11.44 -19.76 15.62
C ASN A 308 12.40 -18.84 14.85
N THR A 309 12.82 -19.21 13.62
CA THR A 309 13.71 -18.39 12.80
C THR A 309 13.07 -17.07 12.40
N SER A 310 11.84 -17.11 11.89
CA SER A 310 11.11 -15.90 11.52
C SER A 310 10.76 -15.07 12.75
N PHE A 311 10.42 -15.72 13.87
CA PHE A 311 10.20 -15.05 15.14
C PHE A 311 11.45 -14.27 15.60
N GLN A 312 12.65 -14.87 15.54
CA GLN A 312 13.90 -14.16 15.89
C GLN A 312 14.17 -12.98 14.95
N LYS A 313 13.96 -13.13 13.64
CA LYS A 313 14.11 -12.01 12.68
C LYS A 313 13.15 -10.86 12.99
N ALA A 314 11.93 -11.16 13.45
CA ALA A 314 10.97 -10.15 13.86
C ALA A 314 11.46 -9.41 15.12
N LEU A 315 12.00 -10.13 16.11
CA LEU A 315 12.61 -9.51 17.29
C LEU A 315 13.80 -8.61 16.94
N GLU A 316 14.69 -9.05 16.05
CA GLU A 316 15.79 -8.22 15.53
C GLU A 316 15.25 -6.95 14.86
N SER A 317 14.19 -7.08 14.06
CA SER A 317 13.55 -5.93 13.43
C SER A 317 12.84 -4.99 14.41
N ILE A 318 12.44 -5.44 15.61
CA ILE A 318 11.93 -4.56 16.67
C ILE A 318 13.07 -3.73 17.27
N ASN A 319 14.25 -4.32 17.42
CA ASN A 319 15.40 -3.62 17.98
C ASN A 319 15.85 -2.44 17.10
N ASP A 320 15.64 -2.55 15.78
CA ASP A 320 15.88 -1.51 14.78
C ASP A 320 14.80 -0.39 14.76
N ILE A 321 13.80 -0.41 15.65
CA ILE A 321 12.81 0.69 15.80
C ILE A 321 13.44 1.79 16.64
N ASP A 322 13.41 3.04 16.16
CA ASP A 322 14.01 4.18 16.85
C ASP A 322 13.11 4.71 17.97
N SER A 323 11.80 4.76 17.73
CA SER A 323 10.82 5.24 18.71
C SER A 323 10.63 4.24 19.85
N ASP A 324 11.09 4.62 21.04
CA ASP A 324 10.81 3.92 22.31
C ASP A 324 9.34 3.60 22.52
N HIS A 325 8.46 4.52 22.13
CA HIS A 325 7.02 4.35 22.23
C HIS A 325 6.56 3.15 21.39
N TYR A 326 6.89 3.12 20.09
CA TYR A 326 6.46 2.05 19.19
C TYR A 326 7.18 0.73 19.49
N LYS A 327 8.45 0.77 19.91
CA LYS A 327 9.16 -0.42 20.41
C LYS A 327 8.41 -1.02 21.61
N THR A 328 8.00 -0.18 22.56
CA THR A 328 7.21 -0.58 23.74
C THR A 328 5.84 -1.14 23.36
N GLU A 329 5.13 -0.54 22.39
CA GLU A 329 3.84 -1.07 21.93
C GLU A 329 3.96 -2.50 21.38
N VAL A 330 5.03 -2.81 20.64
CA VAL A 330 5.24 -4.17 20.10
C VAL A 330 5.60 -5.13 21.23
N LEU A 331 6.53 -4.76 22.11
CA LEU A 331 6.95 -5.61 23.23
C LEU A 331 5.78 -5.93 24.16
N THR A 332 4.99 -4.92 24.54
CA THR A 332 3.83 -5.11 25.41
C THR A 332 2.72 -5.92 24.75
N SER A 333 2.55 -5.86 23.42
CA SER A 333 1.60 -6.76 22.74
C SER A 333 1.98 -8.24 22.86
N LEU A 334 3.28 -8.57 22.88
CA LEU A 334 3.75 -9.95 23.08
C LEU A 334 3.53 -10.45 24.51
N LEU A 335 3.32 -9.55 25.46
CA LEU A 335 3.13 -9.84 26.88
C LEU A 335 1.66 -9.98 27.29
N GLN A 336 0.73 -9.92 26.32
CA GLN A 336 -0.70 -10.12 26.57
C GLN A 336 -1.05 -11.58 26.90
N GLU A 337 -0.28 -12.52 26.36
CA GLU A 337 -0.42 -13.96 26.61
C GLU A 337 0.85 -14.50 27.29
N PRO A 338 0.76 -15.62 28.03
CA PRO A 338 1.94 -16.24 28.64
C PRO A 338 3.00 -16.64 27.62
N ILE A 339 4.25 -16.23 27.84
CA ILE A 339 5.39 -16.54 26.99
C ILE A 339 6.46 -17.37 27.71
N PRO A 340 7.22 -18.22 26.98
CA PRO A 340 8.33 -18.98 27.53
C PRO A 340 9.44 -18.11 28.15
N ASN A 341 10.14 -18.62 29.17
CA ASN A 341 11.16 -17.86 29.90
C ASN A 341 12.31 -17.42 28.99
N ASP A 342 12.72 -18.22 28.00
CA ASP A 342 13.76 -17.83 27.04
C ASP A 342 13.33 -16.64 26.17
N LEU A 343 12.04 -16.51 25.87
CA LEU A 343 11.49 -15.34 25.21
C LEU A 343 11.45 -14.14 26.16
N GLN A 344 11.04 -14.33 27.41
CA GLN A 344 11.07 -13.26 28.42
C GLN A 344 12.48 -12.66 28.53
N VAL A 345 13.52 -13.49 28.65
CA VAL A 345 14.93 -13.05 28.67
C VAL A 345 15.30 -12.20 27.45
N ARG A 346 14.86 -12.59 26.26
CA ARG A 346 15.10 -11.82 25.02
C ARG A 346 14.39 -10.48 25.04
N LEU A 347 13.12 -10.44 25.46
CA LEU A 347 12.36 -9.19 25.52
C LEU A 347 13.00 -8.21 26.53
N ILE A 348 13.46 -8.71 27.69
CA ILE A 348 14.21 -7.92 28.67
C ILE A 348 15.48 -7.32 28.06
N SER A 349 16.21 -8.10 27.24
CA SER A 349 17.38 -7.59 26.53
C SER A 349 17.04 -6.48 25.54
N ILE A 350 15.91 -6.59 24.83
CA ILE A 350 15.45 -5.55 23.88
C ILE A 350 14.97 -4.31 24.66
N THR A 351 14.34 -4.48 25.82
CA THR A 351 13.95 -3.39 26.71
C THR A 351 15.13 -2.54 27.17
N GLY A 352 16.34 -3.11 27.26
CA GLY A 352 17.56 -2.37 27.53
C GLY A 352 18.01 -1.42 26.41
N SER A 353 17.42 -1.52 25.20
CA SER A 353 17.62 -0.59 24.08
C SER A 353 16.59 0.55 24.02
N ILE A 354 15.72 0.66 25.04
CA ILE A 354 14.75 1.74 25.17
C ILE A 354 15.41 2.84 26.01
N ASP A 355 15.57 4.02 25.42
CA ASP A 355 16.26 5.14 26.08
C ASP A 355 15.37 5.79 27.15
N SER A 356 14.06 5.86 26.91
CA SER A 356 13.09 6.41 27.84
C SER A 356 12.82 5.46 29.01
N ASP A 357 13.24 5.86 30.20
CA ASP A 357 12.94 5.15 31.46
C ASP A 357 11.44 4.88 31.65
N HIS A 358 10.57 5.79 31.21
CA HIS A 358 9.12 5.60 31.27
C HIS A 358 8.70 4.37 30.45
N TYR A 359 9.07 4.34 29.19
CA TYR A 359 8.66 3.28 28.26
C TYR A 359 9.31 1.94 28.62
N SER A 360 10.58 1.96 29.02
CA SER A 360 11.28 0.79 29.53
C SER A 360 10.58 0.22 30.77
N THR A 361 10.15 1.09 31.68
CA THR A 361 9.40 0.72 32.90
C THR A 361 8.07 0.07 32.58
N MET A 362 7.32 0.60 31.60
CA MET A 362 6.06 0.01 31.15
C MET A 362 6.24 -1.45 30.71
N VAL A 363 7.32 -1.77 29.98
CA VAL A 363 7.58 -3.16 29.57
C VAL A 363 7.86 -4.05 30.77
N LEU A 364 8.77 -3.64 31.67
CA LEU A 364 9.13 -4.48 32.84
C LEU A 364 7.95 -4.70 33.79
N GLU A 365 7.13 -3.68 34.01
CA GLU A 365 5.92 -3.81 34.83
C GLU A 365 4.90 -4.76 34.19
N GLU A 366 4.68 -4.66 32.87
CA GLU A 366 3.77 -5.55 32.17
C GLU A 366 4.27 -7.01 32.20
N MET A 367 5.59 -7.23 32.14
CA MET A 367 6.18 -8.56 32.36
C MET A 367 5.90 -9.08 33.77
N LEU A 368 6.20 -8.29 34.81
CA LEU A 368 5.93 -8.68 36.19
C LEU A 368 4.45 -8.94 36.44
N LYS A 369 3.56 -8.22 35.75
CA LYS A 369 2.10 -8.28 35.90
C LYS A 369 1.48 -9.51 35.24
N ASN A 370 1.84 -9.78 33.98
CA ASN A 370 1.13 -10.76 33.16
C ASN A 370 1.87 -12.09 32.98
N GLN A 371 3.15 -12.17 33.32
CA GLN A 371 3.97 -13.35 33.06
C GLN A 371 4.29 -14.14 34.33
N SER A 372 4.50 -15.45 34.17
CA SER A 372 5.12 -16.28 35.20
C SER A 372 6.62 -16.10 35.11
N VAL A 373 7.20 -15.53 36.17
CA VAL A 373 8.61 -15.14 36.22
C VAL A 373 9.37 -16.11 37.11
N ASP A 374 10.29 -16.88 36.53
CA ASP A 374 11.21 -17.72 37.31
C ASP A 374 12.34 -16.90 37.93
N ASP A 375 13.22 -17.55 38.68
CA ASP A 375 14.31 -16.87 39.37
C ASP A 375 15.25 -16.16 38.39
N GLN A 376 15.58 -16.78 37.25
CA GLN A 376 16.47 -16.19 36.25
C GLN A 376 15.86 -14.92 35.66
N VAL A 377 14.61 -14.99 35.19
CA VAL A 377 13.92 -13.84 34.61
C VAL A 377 13.75 -12.75 35.67
N PHE A 378 13.41 -13.11 36.92
CA PHE A 378 13.26 -12.16 38.02
C PHE A 378 14.55 -11.37 38.25
N TYR A 379 15.70 -12.05 38.36
CA TYR A 379 16.98 -11.36 38.57
C TYR A 379 17.36 -10.45 37.40
N GLN A 380 17.01 -10.83 36.16
CA GLN A 380 17.25 -9.96 35.00
C GLN A 380 16.35 -8.73 35.00
N LEU A 381 15.06 -8.86 35.35
CA LEU A 381 14.14 -7.72 35.50
C LEU A 381 14.67 -6.72 36.54
N ILE A 382 15.12 -7.23 37.70
CA ILE A 382 15.69 -6.40 38.77
C ILE A 382 17.00 -5.74 38.32
N SER A 383 17.86 -6.48 37.61
CA SER A 383 19.10 -5.92 37.06
C SER A 383 18.82 -4.80 36.06
N GLN A 384 17.87 -4.97 35.15
CA GLN A 384 17.48 -3.92 34.19
C GLN A 384 16.83 -2.71 34.88
N ALA A 385 16.08 -2.92 35.96
CA ALA A 385 15.53 -1.80 36.73
C ALA A 385 16.63 -0.95 37.39
N SER A 386 17.75 -1.57 37.79
CA SER A 386 18.86 -0.90 38.47
C SER A 386 19.79 -0.10 37.55
N THR A 387 19.71 -0.29 36.23
CA THR A 387 20.54 0.44 35.25
C THR A 387 19.90 1.74 34.75
N ARG A 388 18.72 2.10 35.26
CA ARG A 388 17.96 3.28 34.82
C ARG A 388 18.53 4.58 35.39
N GLU A 389 18.34 5.67 34.64
CA GLU A 389 18.78 7.00 35.06
C GLU A 389 17.83 7.63 36.08
N SER A 390 16.52 7.39 35.94
CA SER A 390 15.51 7.93 36.82
C SER A 390 15.21 7.03 38.01
N ASP A 391 15.59 7.50 39.20
CA ASP A 391 15.23 6.90 40.49
C ASP A 391 13.73 6.66 40.66
N PHE A 392 12.89 7.55 40.12
CA PHE A 392 11.44 7.41 40.16
C PHE A 392 11.00 6.13 39.46
N TYR A 393 11.38 5.97 38.19
CA TYR A 393 10.98 4.82 37.37
C TYR A 393 11.64 3.52 37.84
N ALA A 394 12.90 3.56 38.29
CA ALA A 394 13.53 2.43 38.96
C ALA A 394 12.71 2.00 40.19
N SER A 395 12.25 2.96 41.00
CA SER A 395 11.48 2.66 42.20
C SER A 395 10.12 2.05 41.95
N GLU A 396 9.43 2.46 40.88
CA GLU A 396 8.12 1.89 40.53
C GLU A 396 8.25 0.41 40.14
N VAL A 397 9.26 0.04 39.34
CA VAL A 397 9.51 -1.38 39.03
C VAL A 397 9.88 -2.18 40.28
N LEU A 398 10.75 -1.66 41.15
CA LEU A 398 11.15 -2.37 42.37
C LEU A 398 9.98 -2.55 43.35
N LYS A 399 9.11 -1.54 43.50
CA LYS A 399 7.89 -1.66 44.31
C LYS A 399 6.90 -2.64 43.70
N TYR A 400 6.74 -2.62 42.38
CA TYR A 400 5.91 -3.61 41.70
C TYR A 400 6.45 -5.04 41.91
N ALA A 401 7.76 -5.23 41.84
CA ALA A 401 8.41 -6.50 42.14
C ALA A 401 8.24 -6.91 43.62
N LEU A 402 8.25 -5.95 44.57
CA LEU A 402 7.94 -6.21 45.98
C LEU A 402 6.53 -6.76 46.19
N SER A 403 5.57 -6.42 45.33
CA SER A 403 4.20 -6.95 45.42
C SER A 403 4.11 -8.46 45.10
N LYS A 404 5.13 -9.05 44.47
CA LYS A 404 5.16 -10.46 44.07
C LYS A 404 5.50 -11.38 45.25
N ASP A 405 5.36 -12.68 45.04
CA ASP A 405 5.84 -13.68 45.99
C ASP A 405 7.37 -13.77 45.90
N LEU A 406 8.03 -13.56 47.04
CA LEU A 406 9.48 -13.42 47.12
C LEU A 406 10.02 -14.35 48.20
N ASP A 407 10.96 -15.20 47.81
CA ASP A 407 11.86 -15.83 48.77
C ASP A 407 12.93 -14.83 49.26
N ASP A 408 13.70 -15.25 50.27
CA ASP A 408 14.74 -14.44 50.87
C ASP A 408 15.81 -13.99 49.84
N SER A 409 16.15 -14.84 48.87
CA SER A 409 17.18 -14.54 47.87
C SER A 409 16.70 -13.46 46.89
N LYS A 410 15.45 -13.53 46.44
CA LYS A 410 14.82 -12.51 45.58
C LYS A 410 14.67 -11.19 46.31
N LEU A 411 14.25 -11.22 47.58
CA LEU A 411 14.13 -10.01 48.39
C LEU A 411 15.49 -9.35 48.63
N ILE A 412 16.54 -10.13 48.89
CA ILE A 412 17.91 -9.61 49.01
C ILE A 412 18.37 -8.96 47.70
N ALA A 413 18.15 -9.59 46.55
CA ALA A 413 18.53 -9.02 45.25
C ALA A 413 17.81 -7.69 44.97
N LEU A 414 16.52 -7.62 45.30
CA LEU A 414 15.73 -6.39 45.18
C LEU A 414 16.26 -5.28 46.10
N LEU A 415 16.56 -5.59 47.36
CA LEU A 415 17.14 -4.63 48.32
C LEU A 415 18.51 -4.12 47.85
N ASN A 416 19.35 -5.00 47.29
CA ASN A 416 20.64 -4.60 46.71
C ASN A 416 20.46 -3.68 45.50
N ALA A 417 19.48 -3.96 44.63
CA ALA A 417 19.14 -3.07 43.52
C ALA A 417 18.61 -1.71 44.01
N ALA A 418 17.72 -1.71 45.02
CA ALA A 418 17.21 -0.50 45.65
C ALA A 418 18.34 0.39 46.20
N GLY A 419 19.41 -0.19 46.72
CA GLY A 419 20.58 0.55 47.19
C GLY A 419 21.26 1.42 46.13
N HIS A 420 20.99 1.24 44.83
CA HIS A 420 21.52 2.10 43.77
C HIS A 420 20.68 3.36 43.52
N ILE A 421 19.52 3.50 44.18
CA ILE A 421 18.66 4.68 44.06
C ILE A 421 19.29 5.85 44.82
N GLY A 422 19.53 6.95 44.10
CA GLY A 422 20.16 8.16 44.66
C GLY A 422 19.19 9.02 45.47
N SER A 423 17.89 8.96 45.16
CA SER A 423 16.87 9.72 45.85
C SER A 423 16.50 9.09 47.19
N ASP A 424 16.84 9.78 48.27
CA ASP A 424 16.43 9.43 49.65
C ASP A 424 14.93 9.13 49.78
N TYR A 425 14.10 9.90 49.08
CA TYR A 425 12.65 9.73 49.12
C TYR A 425 12.23 8.39 48.51
N TYR A 426 12.69 8.08 47.28
CA TYR A 426 12.30 6.86 46.58
C TYR A 426 12.90 5.62 47.25
N LEU A 427 14.16 5.69 47.67
CA LEU A 427 14.81 4.61 48.42
C LEU A 427 14.09 4.33 49.74
N SER A 428 13.79 5.36 50.53
CA SER A 428 13.02 5.21 51.77
C SER A 428 11.63 4.63 51.50
N SER A 429 10.95 5.03 50.42
CA SER A 429 9.65 4.48 50.04
C SER A 429 9.71 2.97 49.76
N ILE A 430 10.70 2.50 48.99
CA ILE A 430 10.89 1.07 48.71
C ILE A 430 11.17 0.32 50.00
N LEU A 431 12.06 0.84 50.84
CA LEU A 431 12.44 0.18 52.10
C LEU A 431 11.25 0.12 53.07
N ILE A 432 10.40 1.14 53.14
CA ILE A 432 9.19 1.07 53.96
C ILE A 432 8.26 -0.05 53.45
N GLU A 433 8.10 -0.19 52.13
CA GLU A 433 7.27 -1.23 51.53
C GLU A 433 7.87 -2.64 51.67
N ALA A 434 9.19 -2.76 51.66
CA ALA A 434 9.91 -4.03 51.84
C ALA A 434 9.89 -4.52 53.29
N ALA A 435 9.82 -3.62 54.28
CA ALA A 435 10.02 -3.93 55.70
C ALA A 435 9.16 -5.10 56.23
N PRO A 436 7.85 -5.22 55.91
CA PRO A 436 7.02 -6.34 56.38
C PRO A 436 7.47 -7.71 55.87
N LYS A 437 8.28 -7.75 54.80
CA LYS A 437 8.82 -9.00 54.23
C LYS A 437 10.17 -9.41 54.83
N VAL A 438 10.80 -8.55 55.65
CA VAL A 438 12.12 -8.80 56.24
C VAL A 438 11.99 -9.66 57.51
N LYS A 439 12.06 -10.99 57.35
CA LYS A 439 11.77 -11.95 58.44
C LYS A 439 12.98 -12.57 59.12
N ASN A 440 14.18 -12.44 58.56
CA ASN A 440 15.39 -13.06 59.09
C ASN A 440 16.61 -12.12 59.05
N ALA A 441 17.67 -12.54 59.75
CA ALA A 441 18.88 -11.75 59.92
C ALA A 441 19.63 -11.47 58.61
N THR A 442 19.58 -12.38 57.63
CA THR A 442 20.27 -12.21 56.34
C THR A 442 19.59 -11.13 55.52
N VAL A 443 18.26 -11.18 55.38
CA VAL A 443 17.48 -10.16 54.69
C VAL A 443 17.59 -8.81 55.41
N ARG A 444 17.56 -8.81 56.75
CA ARG A 444 17.76 -7.59 57.56
C ARG A 444 19.07 -6.89 57.25
N LYS A 445 20.18 -7.64 57.08
CA LYS A 445 21.47 -7.04 56.71
C LYS A 445 21.44 -6.38 55.33
N ALA A 446 20.79 -6.99 54.34
CA ALA A 446 20.63 -6.39 53.02
C ALA A 446 19.80 -5.10 53.09
N TYR A 447 18.71 -5.13 53.87
CA TYR A 447 17.87 -3.95 54.13
C TYR A 447 18.67 -2.80 54.75
N GLU A 448 19.40 -3.08 55.83
CA GLU A 448 20.24 -2.09 56.52
C GLU A 448 21.35 -1.56 55.62
N SER A 449 21.91 -2.40 54.74
CA SER A 449 22.91 -1.99 53.76
C SER A 449 22.34 -0.99 52.75
N ALA A 450 21.14 -1.24 52.23
CA ALA A 450 20.46 -0.30 51.33
C ALA A 450 20.07 0.99 52.06
N ALA A 451 19.55 0.90 53.29
CA ALA A 451 19.16 2.06 54.08
C ALA A 451 20.31 3.05 54.33
N ARG A 452 21.55 2.57 54.44
CA ARG A 452 22.74 3.43 54.65
C ARG A 452 23.04 4.37 53.49
N ASN A 453 22.45 4.16 52.32
CA ASN A 453 22.58 5.06 51.18
C ASN A 453 21.57 6.22 51.23
N ILE A 454 20.74 6.31 52.29
CA ILE A 454 19.87 7.46 52.54
C ILE A 454 20.63 8.51 53.35
N ASP A 455 20.85 9.68 52.76
CA ASP A 455 21.57 10.79 53.41
C ASP A 455 20.65 11.56 54.39
N SER A 456 19.37 11.72 54.04
CA SER A 456 18.39 12.40 54.89
C SER A 456 18.06 11.60 56.15
N GLU A 457 18.41 12.17 57.31
CA GLU A 457 18.05 11.62 58.62
C GLU A 457 16.53 11.32 58.75
N THR A 458 15.69 12.15 58.13
CA THR A 458 14.23 11.98 58.16
C THR A 458 13.81 10.73 57.40
N TYR A 459 14.32 10.52 56.18
CA TYR A 459 13.97 9.37 55.35
C TYR A 459 14.62 8.08 55.86
N TYR A 460 15.86 8.16 56.36
CA TYR A 460 16.55 7.07 57.01
C TYR A 460 15.78 6.61 58.26
N GLY A 461 15.41 7.55 59.13
CA GLY A 461 14.64 7.26 60.34
C GLY A 461 13.28 6.61 60.05
N ARG A 462 12.60 7.03 58.97
CA ARG A 462 11.34 6.41 58.52
C ARG A 462 11.54 4.96 58.06
N ALA A 463 12.56 4.69 57.25
CA ALA A 463 12.88 3.34 56.79
C ALA A 463 13.23 2.43 57.97
N MET A 464 14.16 2.86 58.83
CA MET A 464 14.58 2.06 60.00
C MET A 464 13.44 1.80 60.99
N LYS A 465 12.52 2.77 61.17
CA LYS A 465 11.33 2.57 62.01
C LYS A 465 10.37 1.53 61.43
N ALA A 466 10.26 1.45 60.10
CA ALA A 466 9.42 0.45 59.43
C ALA A 466 9.92 -0.99 59.67
N LEU A 467 11.22 -1.19 59.91
CA LEU A 467 11.83 -2.50 60.17
C LEU A 467 11.59 -3.05 61.59
N ILE A 468 11.17 -2.19 62.51
CA ILE A 468 10.94 -2.52 63.93
C ILE A 468 9.48 -2.93 64.17
N ASN A 469 8.57 -2.46 63.31
CA ASN A 469 7.14 -2.78 63.32
C ASN A 469 6.85 -3.92 62.35
#